data_AF-A0A356BDN2-F1
#
_entry.id   AF-A0A356BDN2-F1
#
_cell.length_a   1.000
_cell.length_b   1.000
_cell.length_c   1.000
_cell.angle_alpha   90.00
_cell.angle_beta   90.00
_cell.angle_gamma   90.00
#
_symmetry.space_group_name_H-M   'P 1'
#
loop_
_entity.id
_entity.type
_entity.pdbx_description
1 polymer ?
#
loop_
_entity_poly.entity_id
_entity_poly.type
_entity_poly.pdbx_seq_one_letter_code
_entity_poly.pdbx_strand_id
1 'polypeptide(L)'
;MDIVSNATKWVEQNQSLICLLGRTLTLEEQIIASHVGVATPEQVHVYEVPVIKPPNDPVLAASCEQFGFLTANTIGLTLGYGIYIKQGYLTTRLLSHELRHVYQYEQAGSTEMFLSRYISEIMKFGYENAPYELDARSHELRNT
;
A
#
# COMPACT_ATOMS: atom_id res chain seq x y z
N MET A 1 -19.32 15.03 0.63
CA MET A 1 -18.62 14.02 1.46
C MET A 1 -17.24 13.88 0.85
N ASP A 2 -16.19 14.12 1.62
CA ASP A 2 -14.82 14.15 1.09
C ASP A 2 -14.34 12.71 0.84
N ILE A 3 -13.95 12.43 -0.41
CA ILE A 3 -13.45 11.12 -0.84
C ILE A 3 -12.22 10.70 -0.03
N VAL A 4 -11.36 11.67 0.35
CA VAL A 4 -10.15 11.41 1.12
C VAL A 4 -10.49 10.96 2.54
N SER A 5 -11.48 11.59 3.16
CA SER A 5 -11.90 11.23 4.52
C SER A 5 -12.50 9.82 4.59
N ASN A 6 -13.34 9.45 3.60
CA ASN A 6 -13.88 8.09 3.53
C ASN A 6 -12.79 7.06 3.24
N ALA A 7 -11.86 7.38 2.33
CA ALA A 7 -10.71 6.52 2.04
C ALA A 7 -9.83 6.33 3.29
N THR A 8 -9.56 7.40 4.04
CA THR A 8 -8.77 7.37 5.29
C THR A 8 -9.35 6.39 6.30
N LYS A 9 -10.66 6.46 6.56
CA LYS A 9 -11.35 5.52 7.45
C LYS A 9 -11.24 4.08 6.96
N TRP A 10 -11.36 3.86 5.65
CA TRP A 10 -11.24 2.54 5.07
C TRP A 10 -9.81 1.97 5.19
N VAL A 11 -8.78 2.81 5.00
CA VAL A 11 -7.37 2.45 5.23
C VAL A 11 -7.15 2.05 6.70
N GLU A 12 -7.60 2.86 7.65
CA GLU A 12 -7.41 2.61 9.09
C GLU A 12 -8.09 1.31 9.56
N GLN A 13 -9.30 1.04 9.06
CA GLN A 13 -10.03 -0.21 9.33
C GLN A 13 -9.28 -1.43 8.80
N ASN A 14 -8.77 -1.37 7.58
CA ASN A 14 -8.03 -2.47 6.98
C ASN A 14 -6.64 -2.64 7.60
N GLN A 15 -5.94 -1.55 7.95
CA GLN A 15 -4.69 -1.63 8.70
C GLN A 15 -4.91 -2.41 10.00
N SER A 16 -5.96 -2.08 10.75
CA SER A 16 -6.31 -2.79 11.99
C SER A 16 -6.59 -4.28 11.76
N LEU A 17 -7.26 -4.62 10.65
CA LEU A 17 -7.54 -6.00 10.27
C LEU A 17 -6.27 -6.76 9.89
N ILE A 18 -5.37 -6.14 9.13
CA ILE A 18 -4.07 -6.73 8.75
C ILE A 18 -3.19 -6.92 9.98
N CYS A 19 -3.15 -5.96 10.91
CA CYS A 19 -2.41 -6.12 12.15
C CYS A 19 -2.94 -7.29 13.01
N LEU A 20 -4.25 -7.54 12.97
CA LEU A 20 -4.88 -8.62 13.74
C LEU A 20 -4.68 -10.00 13.10
N LEU A 21 -4.78 -10.10 11.77
CA LEU A 21 -4.84 -11.37 11.05
C LEU A 21 -3.57 -11.72 10.28
N GLY A 22 -2.76 -10.71 9.96
CA GLY A 22 -1.49 -10.84 9.27
C GLY A 22 -0.37 -11.25 10.20
N ARG A 23 0.78 -11.55 9.60
CA ARG A 23 2.03 -11.81 10.31
C ARG A 23 2.89 -10.55 10.33
N THR A 24 3.74 -10.42 11.34
CA THR A 24 4.84 -9.45 11.31
C THR A 24 5.86 -9.83 10.23
N LEU A 25 6.69 -8.86 9.84
CA LEU A 25 7.84 -9.12 8.97
C LEU A 25 8.85 -10.05 9.65
N THR A 26 9.43 -10.97 8.87
CA THR A 26 10.60 -11.74 9.29
C THR A 26 11.82 -10.82 9.43
N LEU A 27 12.90 -11.30 10.05
CA LEU A 27 14.13 -10.50 10.17
C LEU A 27 14.70 -10.10 8.80
N GLU A 28 14.63 -10.99 7.80
CA GLU A 28 15.08 -10.69 6.43
C GLU A 28 14.21 -9.62 5.76
N GLU A 29 12.90 -9.69 5.96
CA GLU A 29 11.96 -8.68 5.43
C GLU A 29 12.10 -7.33 6.16
N GLN A 30 12.43 -7.32 7.45
CA GLN A 30 12.74 -6.07 8.17
C GLN A 30 14.01 -5.41 7.65
N ILE A 31 15.00 -6.19 7.22
CA ILE A 31 16.20 -5.66 6.54
C ILE A 31 15.81 -5.02 5.21
N ILE A 32 14.93 -5.67 4.43
CA ILE A 32 14.40 -5.09 3.18
C ILE A 32 13.64 -3.79 3.47
N ALA A 33 12.77 -3.78 4.48
CA ALA A 33 12.01 -2.60 4.88
C ALA A 33 12.92 -1.43 5.23
N SER A 34 13.94 -1.69 6.06
CA SER A 34 14.96 -0.69 6.42
C SER A 34 15.71 -0.18 5.18
N HIS A 35 16.04 -1.07 4.26
CA HIS A 35 16.75 -0.72 3.02
C HIS A 35 15.94 0.21 2.12
N VAL A 36 14.62 0.04 2.05
CA VAL A 36 13.72 0.93 1.29
C VAL A 36 13.24 2.15 2.09
N GLY A 37 13.77 2.34 3.31
CA GLY A 37 13.63 3.56 4.10
C GLY A 37 12.60 3.50 5.24
N VAL A 38 11.91 2.37 5.46
CA VAL A 38 10.93 2.24 6.55
C VAL A 38 11.62 2.45 7.90
N ALA A 39 11.09 3.36 8.71
CA ALA A 39 11.67 3.76 9.98
C ALA A 39 11.39 2.75 11.10
N THR A 40 10.19 2.15 11.12
CA THR A 40 9.83 1.11 12.11
C THR A 40 9.33 -0.18 11.45
N PRO A 41 10.23 -1.00 10.86
CA PRO A 41 9.88 -2.26 10.22
C PRO A 41 9.08 -3.24 11.09
N GLU A 42 9.30 -3.21 12.40
CA GLU A 42 8.64 -4.07 13.39
C GLU A 42 7.14 -3.80 13.54
N GLN A 43 6.65 -2.64 13.11
CA GLN A 43 5.22 -2.32 13.10
C GLN A 43 4.50 -2.88 11.87
N VAL A 44 5.26 -3.27 10.82
CA VAL A 44 4.68 -3.71 9.56
C VAL A 44 4.11 -5.13 9.68
N HIS A 45 2.88 -5.28 9.18
CA HIS A 45 2.20 -6.56 9.09
C HIS A 45 1.84 -6.86 7.64
N VAL A 46 2.01 -8.13 7.24
CA VAL A 46 1.66 -8.64 5.92
C VAL A 46 0.55 -9.67 6.07
N TYR A 47 -0.53 -9.50 5.31
CA TYR A 47 -1.63 -10.46 5.26
C TYR A 47 -1.85 -10.97 3.83
N GLU A 48 -1.51 -12.24 3.60
CA GLU A 48 -1.71 -12.90 2.30
C GLU A 48 -3.16 -13.39 2.15
N VAL A 49 -3.89 -12.80 1.20
CA VAL A 49 -5.31 -13.09 0.95
C VAL A 49 -5.51 -13.64 -0.46
N PRO A 50 -6.53 -14.48 -0.71
CA PRO A 50 -6.78 -15.00 -2.06
C PRO A 50 -7.19 -13.88 -3.06
N VAL A 51 -7.86 -12.84 -2.56
CA VAL A 51 -8.30 -11.67 -3.34
C VAL A 51 -8.24 -10.43 -2.44
N ILE A 52 -7.63 -9.35 -2.94
CA ILE A 52 -7.71 -8.03 -2.32
C ILE A 52 -9.03 -7.40 -2.77
N LYS A 53 -9.97 -7.22 -1.84
CA LYS A 53 -11.31 -6.70 -2.16
C LYS A 53 -11.28 -5.16 -2.24
N PRO A 54 -11.97 -4.56 -3.22
CA PRO A 54 -12.16 -3.11 -3.25
C PRO A 54 -13.02 -2.66 -2.05
N PRO A 55 -13.08 -1.34 -1.77
CA PRO A 55 -13.96 -0.80 -0.76
C PRO A 55 -15.44 -1.16 -1.02
N ASN A 56 -16.20 -1.41 0.05
CA ASN A 56 -17.65 -1.63 -0.07
C ASN A 56 -18.41 -0.33 -0.41
N ASP A 57 -17.80 0.84 -0.16
CA ASP A 57 -18.36 2.14 -0.54
C ASP A 57 -18.31 2.27 -2.08
N PRO A 58 -19.47 2.40 -2.76
CA PRO A 58 -19.52 2.42 -4.22
C PRO A 58 -18.77 3.60 -4.85
N VAL A 59 -18.69 4.74 -4.17
CA VAL A 59 -18.01 5.93 -4.68
C VAL A 59 -16.50 5.74 -4.64
N LEU A 60 -15.99 5.18 -3.53
CA LEU A 60 -14.57 4.81 -3.43
C LEU A 60 -14.20 3.71 -4.43
N ALA A 61 -15.03 2.67 -4.56
CA ALA A 61 -14.80 1.59 -5.51
C ALA A 61 -14.76 2.09 -6.96
N ALA A 62 -15.72 2.94 -7.36
CA ALA A 62 -15.74 3.53 -8.70
C ALA A 62 -14.52 4.43 -8.96
N SER A 63 -14.03 5.14 -7.94
CA SER A 63 -12.84 5.97 -8.07
C SER A 63 -11.57 5.13 -8.26
N CYS A 64 -11.44 4.03 -7.51
CA CYS A 64 -10.36 3.05 -7.70
C CYS A 64 -10.34 2.54 -9.15
N GLU A 65 -11.49 2.11 -9.66
CA GLU A 65 -11.63 1.62 -11.03
C GLU A 65 -11.31 2.70 -12.08
N GLN A 66 -11.86 3.91 -11.92
CA GLN A 66 -11.66 5.02 -12.86
C GLN A 66 -10.19 5.41 -12.99
N PHE A 67 -9.45 5.43 -11.88
CA PHE A 67 -8.07 5.90 -11.84
C PHE A 67 -7.03 4.77 -11.93
N GLY A 68 -7.49 3.52 -12.03
CA GLY A 68 -6.65 2.35 -12.28
C GLY A 68 -5.84 1.86 -11.08
N PHE A 69 -6.14 2.33 -9.86
CA PHE A 69 -5.54 1.81 -8.62
C PHE A 69 -6.54 0.93 -7.88
N LEU A 70 -6.09 -0.16 -7.26
CA LEU A 70 -6.96 -1.14 -6.59
C LEU A 70 -8.00 -1.83 -7.52
N THR A 71 -7.54 -2.30 -8.68
CA THR A 71 -8.33 -3.09 -9.65
C THR A 71 -8.39 -4.58 -9.28
N ALA A 72 -9.15 -5.39 -10.04
CA ALA A 72 -9.18 -6.85 -9.90
C ALA A 72 -7.79 -7.53 -10.11
N ASN A 73 -6.84 -6.84 -10.74
CA ASN A 73 -5.49 -7.32 -10.97
C ASN A 73 -4.50 -6.90 -9.87
N THR A 74 -4.96 -6.21 -8.82
CA THR A 74 -4.10 -5.78 -7.72
C THR A 74 -3.54 -6.99 -6.98
N ILE A 75 -2.21 -7.06 -6.90
CA ILE A 75 -1.48 -8.15 -6.25
C ILE A 75 -0.84 -7.74 -4.92
N GLY A 76 -0.72 -6.44 -4.66
CA GLY A 76 -0.23 -5.86 -3.42
C GLY A 76 -0.98 -4.55 -3.12
N LEU A 77 -1.18 -4.25 -1.84
CA LEU A 77 -1.80 -3.01 -1.40
C LEU A 77 -1.29 -2.63 -0.01
N THR A 78 -0.70 -1.44 0.08
CA THR A 78 -0.21 -0.86 1.35
C THR A 78 -1.22 0.12 1.97
N LEU A 79 -1.48 -0.08 3.26
CA LEU A 79 -2.47 0.60 4.08
C LEU A 79 -1.81 1.00 5.41
N GLY A 80 -1.03 2.09 5.36
CA GLY A 80 -0.16 2.51 6.46
C GLY A 80 0.88 1.43 6.76
N TYR A 81 0.86 0.83 7.95
CA TYR A 81 1.74 -0.28 8.32
C TYR A 81 1.19 -1.67 7.96
N GLY A 82 -0.03 -1.76 7.43
CA GLY A 82 -0.62 -3.02 6.98
C GLY A 82 -0.43 -3.21 5.48
N ILE A 83 0.02 -4.38 5.05
CA ILE A 83 0.17 -4.75 3.64
C ILE A 83 -0.71 -5.96 3.34
N TYR A 84 -1.59 -5.86 2.34
CA TYR A 84 -2.18 -7.02 1.71
C TYR A 84 -1.32 -7.51 0.56
N ILE A 85 -1.17 -8.82 0.44
CA ILE A 85 -0.58 -9.45 -0.74
C ILE A 85 -1.51 -10.55 -1.24
N LYS A 86 -1.67 -10.67 -2.56
CA LYS A 86 -2.41 -11.78 -3.14
C LYS A 86 -1.60 -13.06 -2.98
N GLN A 87 -2.22 -14.12 -2.46
CA GLN A 87 -1.57 -15.41 -2.26
C GLN A 87 -0.88 -15.91 -3.54
N GLY A 88 0.38 -16.33 -3.40
CA GLY A 88 1.21 -16.79 -4.51
C GLY A 88 1.95 -15.68 -5.28
N TYR A 89 1.78 -14.40 -4.90
CA TYR A 89 2.49 -13.26 -5.51
C TYR A 89 3.53 -12.61 -4.61
N LEU A 90 3.68 -13.08 -3.36
CA LEU A 90 4.73 -12.59 -2.46
C LEU A 90 6.11 -12.86 -3.07
N THR A 91 6.81 -11.77 -3.40
CA THR A 91 8.16 -11.78 -3.94
C THR A 91 8.93 -10.64 -3.30
N THR A 92 10.27 -10.72 -3.25
CA THR A 92 11.12 -9.64 -2.75
C THR A 92 10.83 -8.33 -3.49
N ARG A 93 10.65 -8.41 -4.81
CA ARG A 93 10.28 -7.25 -5.65
C ARG A 93 8.98 -6.60 -5.18
N LEU A 94 7.89 -7.36 -5.12
CA LEU A 94 6.60 -6.83 -4.70
C LEU A 94 6.63 -6.32 -3.25
N LEU A 95 7.24 -7.08 -2.34
CA LEU A 95 7.31 -6.68 -0.94
C LEU A 95 8.10 -5.37 -0.77
N SER A 96 9.24 -5.22 -1.45
CA SER A 96 10.02 -3.96 -1.41
C SER A 96 9.25 -2.76 -1.97
N HIS A 97 8.40 -2.97 -2.99
CA HIS A 97 7.50 -1.95 -3.53
C HIS A 97 6.49 -1.50 -2.46
N GLU A 98 5.76 -2.45 -1.87
CA GLU A 98 4.77 -2.16 -0.82
C GLU A 98 5.41 -1.51 0.41
N LEU A 99 6.58 -1.98 0.83
CA LEU A 99 7.34 -1.37 1.92
C LEU A 99 7.77 0.07 1.60
N ARG A 100 8.01 0.38 0.32
CA ARG A 100 8.31 1.76 -0.06
C ARG A 100 7.08 2.67 0.11
N HIS A 101 5.87 2.16 -0.08
CA HIS A 101 4.66 2.89 0.30
C HIS A 101 4.53 3.08 1.81
N VAL A 102 4.94 2.11 2.64
CA VAL A 102 4.99 2.30 4.11
C VAL A 102 5.88 3.49 4.47
N TYR A 103 7.08 3.56 3.89
CA TYR A 103 7.96 4.72 4.05
C TYR A 103 7.27 6.03 3.62
N GLN A 104 6.57 6.04 2.48
CA GLN A 104 5.84 7.24 2.02
C GLN A 104 4.71 7.65 2.98
N TYR A 105 4.02 6.69 3.61
CA TYR A 105 3.06 6.96 4.69
C TYR A 105 3.75 7.60 5.90
N GLU A 106 4.90 7.08 6.33
CA GLU A 106 5.70 7.66 7.41
C GLU A 106 6.11 9.10 7.11
N GLN A 107 6.57 9.38 5.88
CA GLN A 107 6.98 10.73 5.46
C GLN A 107 5.81 11.71 5.34
N ALA A 108 4.61 11.22 4.98
CA ALA A 108 3.43 12.07 4.88
C ALA A 108 2.91 12.54 6.24
N GLY A 109 3.24 11.83 7.33
CA GLY A 109 2.85 12.16 8.70
C GLY A 109 1.40 11.85 9.07
N SER A 110 0.53 11.59 8.09
CA SER A 110 -0.82 11.05 8.31
C SER A 110 -1.35 10.31 7.09
N THR A 111 -2.28 9.38 7.31
CA THR A 111 -3.00 8.66 6.26
C THR A 111 -3.70 9.62 5.30
N GLU A 112 -4.37 10.66 5.82
CA GLU A 112 -5.07 11.66 5.02
C GLU A 112 -4.13 12.44 4.09
N MET A 113 -2.95 12.83 4.59
CA MET A 113 -1.94 13.55 3.81
C MET A 113 -1.33 12.65 2.72
N PHE A 114 -1.05 11.38 3.05
CA PHE A 114 -0.60 10.40 2.06
C PHE A 114 -1.64 10.25 0.95
N LEU A 115 -2.90 9.96 1.31
CA LEU A 115 -3.97 9.71 0.35
C LEU A 115 -4.27 10.93 -0.52
N SER A 116 -4.30 12.13 0.09
CA SER A 116 -4.50 13.38 -0.65
C SER A 116 -3.46 13.55 -1.74
N ARG A 117 -2.19 13.28 -1.42
CA ARG A 117 -1.09 13.37 -2.38
C ARG A 117 -1.15 12.26 -3.42
N TYR A 118 -1.30 11.01 -2.99
CA TYR A 118 -1.31 9.84 -3.87
C TYR A 118 -2.44 9.91 -4.90
N ILE A 119 -3.66 10.23 -4.45
CA ILE A 119 -4.82 10.41 -5.35
C ILE A 119 -4.58 11.57 -6.32
N SER A 120 -4.09 12.72 -5.83
CA SER A 120 -3.79 13.88 -6.68
C SER A 120 -2.74 13.57 -7.74
N GLU A 121 -1.70 12.82 -7.38
CA GLU A 121 -0.65 12.36 -8.29
C GLU A 121 -1.21 11.43 -9.37
N ILE A 122 -2.03 10.45 -8.99
CA ILE A 122 -2.67 9.54 -9.95
C ILE A 122 -3.63 10.31 -10.88
N MET A 123 -4.44 11.23 -10.36
CA MET A 123 -5.33 12.04 -11.17
C MET A 123 -4.59 12.90 -12.19
N LYS A 124 -3.39 13.38 -11.84
CA LYS A 124 -2.59 14.28 -12.67
C LYS A 124 -1.71 13.57 -13.68
N PHE A 125 -1.12 12.44 -13.30
CA PHE A 125 -0.08 11.76 -14.08
C PHE A 125 -0.48 10.36 -14.57
N GLY A 126 -1.60 9.81 -14.06
CA GLY A 126 -1.96 8.41 -14.21
C GLY A 126 -1.14 7.51 -13.29
N TYR A 127 -1.67 6.31 -12.98
CA TYR A 127 -1.04 5.35 -12.07
C TYR A 127 0.43 5.03 -12.42
N GLU A 128 0.70 4.71 -13.68
CA GLU A 128 2.05 4.33 -14.15
C GLU A 128 3.10 5.46 -14.09
N ASN A 129 2.67 6.72 -14.02
CA ASN A 129 3.59 7.87 -13.95
C ASN A 129 3.43 8.70 -12.67
N ALA A 130 2.61 8.23 -11.72
CA ALA A 130 2.47 8.90 -10.44
C ALA A 130 3.82 8.90 -9.70
N PRO A 131 4.30 10.06 -9.19
CA PRO A 131 5.60 10.15 -8.52
C PRO A 131 5.81 9.12 -7.39
N TYR A 132 4.80 8.83 -6.56
CA TYR A 132 4.89 7.79 -5.53
C TYR A 132 5.07 6.37 -6.11
N GLU A 133 4.44 6.08 -7.24
CA GLU A 133 4.58 4.79 -7.93
C GLU A 133 5.95 4.66 -8.62
N LEU A 134 6.47 5.75 -9.19
CA LEU A 134 7.82 5.80 -9.76
C LEU A 134 8.89 5.64 -8.66
N ASP A 135 8.70 6.29 -7.52
CA ASP A 135 9.56 6.14 -6.35
C ASP A 135 9.53 4.70 -5.83
N ALA A 136 8.35 4.09 -5.66
CA ALA A 136 8.19 2.69 -5.27
C ALA A 136 8.91 1.73 -6.23
N ARG A 137 8.69 1.88 -7.55
CA ARG A 137 9.37 1.08 -8.59
C ARG A 137 10.89 1.24 -8.57
N SER A 138 11.40 2.44 -8.27
CA SER A 138 12.84 2.69 -8.22
C SER A 138 13.54 2.03 -7.02
N HIS A 139 12.79 1.65 -5.99
CA HIS A 139 13.28 0.94 -4.79
C HIS A 139 12.93 -0.56 -4.81
N GLU A 140 12.40 -1.08 -5.92
CA GLU A 140 12.17 -2.50 -6.09
C GLU A 140 13.47 -3.29 -6.07
N LEU A 141 13.57 -4.24 -5.14
CA LEU A 141 14.69 -5.18 -5.07
C LEU A 141 14.45 -6.37 -5.98
N ARG A 142 15.52 -6.87 -6.60
CA ARG A 142 15.43 -8.08 -7.43
C ARG A 142 15.18 -9.29 -6.54
N ASN A 143 14.37 -10.22 -7.04
CA ASN A 143 14.30 -11.57 -6.48
C ASN A 143 15.70 -12.19 -6.61
N THR A 144 16.35 -12.46 -5.49
CA THR A 144 17.59 -13.26 -5.43
C THR A 144 17.29 -14.72 -5.70
#